data_AF-A0A5N9D0A4-F1
#
_entry.id   AF-A0A5N9D0A4-F1
#
_cell.length_a   1.000
_cell.length_b   1.000
_cell.length_c   1.000
_cell.angle_alpha   90.00
_cell.angle_beta   90.00
_cell.angle_gamma   90.00
#
_symmetry.space_group_name_H-M   'P 1'
#
loop_
_entity.id
_entity.type
_entity.pdbx_description
1 polymer ?
#
loop_
_entity_poly.entity_id
_entity_poly.type
_entity_poly.pdbx_seq_one_letter_code
_entity_poly.pdbx_strand_id
1 'polypeptide(L)'
;MNQDHFDLLEGTAEDLATWHRNHSPEPLDLKGADLSGRDLRGRNFTRALLDGADLSGANLDEAVFSEAKLRRANLAGASMKKSTLHRANCSGADLTDVDLRGATLYRCVLRDATITGANFKAASLFKVAWPEGVDVPSRG
;
A
#
# COMPACT_ATOMS: atom_id res chain seq x y z
N MET A 1 -13.96 5.16 -9.38
CA MET A 1 -13.34 3.83 -9.43
C MET A 1 -13.66 3.17 -10.77
N ASN A 2 -12.71 2.43 -11.36
CA ASN A 2 -12.97 1.58 -12.53
C ASN A 2 -13.49 0.21 -12.03
N GLN A 3 -14.69 -0.19 -12.45
CA GLN A 3 -15.34 -1.41 -11.97
C GLN A 3 -14.63 -2.68 -12.47
N ASP A 4 -14.21 -2.71 -13.73
CA ASP A 4 -13.51 -3.85 -14.31
C ASP A 4 -12.20 -4.13 -13.55
N HIS A 5 -11.49 -3.07 -13.14
CA HIS A 5 -10.28 -3.19 -12.34
C HIS A 5 -10.54 -3.68 -10.91
N PHE A 6 -11.67 -3.27 -10.34
CA PHE A 6 -12.10 -3.74 -9.02
C PHE A 6 -12.45 -5.22 -9.04
N ASP A 7 -13.16 -5.66 -10.08
CA ASP A 7 -13.61 -7.05 -10.22
C ASP A 7 -12.43 -8.03 -10.38
N LEU A 8 -11.27 -7.58 -10.87
CA LEU A 8 -10.03 -8.37 -10.86
C LEU A 8 -9.59 -8.80 -9.45
N LEU A 9 -10.01 -8.07 -8.41
CA LEU A 9 -9.66 -8.38 -7.03
C LEU A 9 -10.53 -9.50 -6.44
N GLU A 10 -11.68 -9.81 -7.05
CA GLU A 10 -12.49 -10.98 -6.70
C GLU A 10 -11.85 -12.29 -7.18
N GLY A 11 -10.90 -12.20 -8.13
CA GLY A 11 -10.16 -13.33 -8.69
C GLY A 11 -8.94 -13.77 -7.88
N THR A 12 -8.14 -14.64 -8.47
CA THR A 12 -6.87 -15.14 -7.94
C THR A 12 -5.71 -14.20 -8.22
N ALA A 13 -4.59 -14.39 -7.51
CA ALA A 13 -3.39 -13.59 -7.76
C ALA A 13 -2.87 -13.76 -9.20
N GLU A 14 -3.13 -14.91 -9.81
CA GLU A 14 -2.78 -15.20 -11.20
C GLU A 14 -3.66 -14.43 -12.19
N ASP A 15 -4.93 -14.18 -11.88
CA ASP A 15 -5.82 -13.37 -12.73
C ASP A 15 -5.30 -11.94 -12.82
N LEU A 16 -4.92 -11.37 -11.66
CA LEU A 16 -4.31 -10.04 -11.60
C LEU A 16 -2.94 -10.01 -12.30
N ALA A 17 -2.12 -11.06 -12.14
CA ALA A 17 -0.83 -11.17 -12.84
C ALA A 17 -1.01 -11.28 -14.36
N THR A 18 -2.01 -12.01 -14.82
CA THR A 18 -2.37 -12.14 -16.24
C THR A 18 -2.81 -10.79 -16.79
N TRP A 19 -3.64 -10.06 -16.05
CA TRP A 19 -4.06 -8.73 -16.45
C TRP A 19 -2.85 -7.79 -16.65
N HIS A 20 -1.92 -7.76 -15.69
CA HIS A 20 -0.68 -6.94 -15.79
C HIS A 20 0.15 -7.28 -17.03
N ARG A 21 0.28 -8.57 -17.38
CA ARG A 21 1.03 -9.00 -18.58
C ARG A 21 0.41 -8.51 -19.88
N ASN A 22 -0.92 -8.44 -19.92
CA ASN A 22 -1.66 -8.10 -21.14
C ASN A 22 -1.93 -6.59 -21.28
N HIS A 23 -1.94 -5.84 -20.18
CA HIS A 23 -2.34 -4.42 -20.16
C HIS A 23 -1.21 -3.44 -19.83
N SER A 24 0.01 -3.91 -19.52
CA SER A 24 1.14 -2.99 -19.31
C SER A 24 1.38 -2.10 -20.55
N PRO A 25 1.48 -0.76 -20.40
CA PRO A 25 1.78 -0.02 -19.17
C PRO A 25 0.56 0.58 -18.44
N GLU A 26 -0.67 0.16 -18.75
CA GLU A 26 -1.89 0.66 -18.12
C GLU A 26 -1.88 0.38 -16.61
N PRO A 27 -2.06 1.41 -15.75
CA PRO A 27 -2.09 1.22 -14.32
C PRO A 27 -3.46 0.69 -13.87
N LEU A 28 -3.46 -0.18 -12.87
CA LEU A 28 -4.67 -0.63 -12.19
C LEU A 28 -5.34 0.56 -11.45
N ASP A 29 -6.40 1.12 -12.03
CA ASP A 29 -7.16 2.23 -11.46
C ASP A 29 -8.20 1.77 -10.43
N LEU A 30 -7.88 1.97 -9.15
CA LEU A 30 -8.71 1.69 -7.98
C LEU A 30 -8.91 2.97 -7.15
N LYS A 31 -8.90 4.15 -7.78
CA LYS A 31 -9.05 5.42 -7.05
C LYS A 31 -10.39 5.45 -6.32
N GLY A 32 -10.35 5.76 -5.03
CA GLY A 32 -11.52 5.81 -4.16
C GLY A 32 -12.25 4.48 -3.99
N ALA A 33 -11.61 3.35 -4.30
CA ALA A 33 -12.20 2.03 -4.12
C ALA A 33 -12.42 1.72 -2.63
N ASP A 34 -13.53 1.04 -2.32
CA ASP A 34 -13.73 0.44 -1.00
C ASP A 34 -13.16 -0.98 -1.01
N LEU A 35 -12.00 -1.11 -0.40
CA LEU A 35 -11.23 -2.33 -0.21
C LEU A 35 -11.11 -2.69 1.27
N SER A 36 -11.94 -2.08 2.13
CA SER A 36 -11.90 -2.26 3.57
C SER A 36 -12.14 -3.72 3.98
N GLY A 37 -11.34 -4.20 4.93
CA GLY A 37 -11.45 -5.56 5.49
C GLY A 37 -11.14 -6.73 4.54
N ARG A 38 -10.76 -6.48 3.28
CA ARG A 38 -10.54 -7.54 2.27
C ARG A 38 -9.25 -8.34 2.50
N ASP A 39 -9.24 -9.62 2.11
CA ASP A 39 -7.99 -10.41 1.98
C ASP A 39 -7.35 -10.19 0.62
N LEU A 40 -6.34 -9.32 0.59
CA LEU A 40 -5.57 -8.91 -0.58
C LEU A 40 -4.09 -9.31 -0.45
N ARG A 41 -3.83 -10.35 0.35
CA ARG A 41 -2.48 -10.88 0.59
C ARG A 41 -1.79 -11.30 -0.69
N GLY A 42 -0.51 -10.93 -0.80
CA GLY A 42 0.36 -11.27 -1.93
C GLY A 42 -0.03 -10.61 -3.26
N ARG A 43 -1.01 -9.69 -3.28
CA ARG A 43 -1.49 -9.08 -4.52
C ARG A 43 -0.51 -8.05 -5.07
N ASN A 44 -0.45 -7.99 -6.39
CA ASN A 44 0.44 -7.08 -7.10
C ASN A 44 -0.30 -5.80 -7.50
N PHE A 45 -0.11 -4.75 -6.69
CA PHE A 45 -0.56 -3.38 -6.93
C PHE A 45 0.55 -2.50 -7.51
N THR A 46 1.54 -3.08 -8.20
CA THR A 46 2.60 -2.31 -8.86
C THR A 46 1.97 -1.27 -9.79
N ARG A 47 2.35 0.00 -9.61
CA ARG A 47 1.85 1.18 -10.34
C ARG A 47 0.35 1.45 -10.22
N ALA A 48 -0.36 0.77 -9.31
CA ALA A 48 -1.78 0.98 -9.10
C ALA A 48 -2.09 2.41 -8.66
N LEU A 49 -3.26 2.92 -9.06
CA LEU A 49 -3.82 4.18 -8.61
C LEU A 49 -4.83 3.90 -7.51
N LEU A 50 -4.43 4.09 -6.26
CA LEU A 50 -5.20 3.86 -5.04
C LEU A 50 -5.42 5.18 -4.27
N ASP A 51 -5.30 6.32 -4.97
CA ASP A 51 -5.53 7.63 -4.35
C ASP A 51 -6.94 7.69 -3.74
N GLY A 52 -7.02 7.99 -2.44
CA GLY A 52 -8.26 8.05 -1.68
C GLY A 52 -8.99 6.71 -1.48
N ALA A 53 -8.38 5.57 -1.81
CA ALA A 53 -9.00 4.27 -1.57
C ALA A 53 -9.11 3.97 -0.06
N ASP A 54 -10.16 3.25 0.33
CA ASP A 54 -10.32 2.72 1.67
C ASP A 54 -9.76 1.29 1.72
N LEU A 55 -8.66 1.10 2.42
CA LEU A 55 -7.97 -0.17 2.68
C LEU A 55 -7.97 -0.48 4.19
N SER A 56 -8.83 0.19 4.98
CA SER A 56 -8.85 0.02 6.43
C SER A 56 -9.14 -1.43 6.82
N GLY A 57 -8.38 -1.94 7.78
CA GLY A 57 -8.49 -3.34 8.24
C GLY A 57 -8.19 -4.41 7.18
N ALA A 58 -7.75 -4.07 5.97
CA ALA A 58 -7.45 -5.04 4.93
C ALA A 58 -6.22 -5.90 5.28
N ASN A 59 -6.20 -7.14 4.83
CA ASN A 59 -5.01 -7.98 4.87
C ASN A 59 -4.22 -7.81 3.57
N LEU A 60 -3.13 -7.06 3.65
CA LEU A 60 -2.18 -6.73 2.58
C LEU A 60 -0.80 -7.35 2.85
N ASP A 61 -0.74 -8.40 3.68
CA ASP A 61 0.51 -9.12 3.95
C ASP A 61 1.13 -9.57 2.62
N GLU A 62 2.44 -9.38 2.46
CA GLU A 62 3.21 -9.75 1.26
C GLU A 62 2.77 -9.06 -0.05
N ALA A 63 1.85 -8.07 0.00
CA ALA A 63 1.43 -7.32 -1.17
C ALA A 63 2.54 -6.42 -1.73
N VAL A 64 2.48 -6.16 -3.03
CA VAL A 64 3.48 -5.35 -3.76
C VAL A 64 2.86 -4.03 -4.22
N PHE A 65 3.36 -2.91 -3.69
CA PHE A 65 2.94 -1.54 -4.00
C PHE A 65 4.03 -0.73 -4.72
N SER A 66 4.91 -1.39 -5.47
CA SER A 66 6.00 -0.71 -6.17
C SER A 66 5.46 0.38 -7.10
N GLU A 67 5.90 1.62 -6.92
CA GLU A 67 5.44 2.80 -7.68
C GLU A 67 3.93 3.09 -7.58
N ALA A 68 3.22 2.49 -6.62
CA ALA A 68 1.79 2.73 -6.42
C ALA A 68 1.52 4.14 -5.88
N LYS A 69 0.35 4.70 -6.22
CA LYS A 69 -0.13 5.99 -5.70
C LYS A 69 -1.24 5.73 -4.68
N LEU A 70 -0.94 5.96 -3.41
CA LEU A 70 -1.80 5.76 -2.24
C LEU A 70 -2.06 7.11 -1.53
N ARG A 71 -2.08 8.23 -2.25
CA ARG A 71 -2.22 9.54 -1.59
C ARG A 71 -3.59 9.62 -0.94
N ARG A 72 -3.63 10.03 0.34
CA ARG A 72 -4.87 10.12 1.13
C ARG A 72 -5.67 8.82 1.21
N ALA A 73 -5.04 7.66 0.99
CA ALA A 73 -5.69 6.37 1.21
C ALA A 73 -5.87 6.14 2.71
N ASN A 74 -6.94 5.45 3.09
CA ASN A 74 -7.17 4.99 4.46
C ASN A 74 -6.58 3.58 4.60
N LEU A 75 -5.50 3.41 5.38
CA LEU A 75 -4.87 2.13 5.70
C LEU A 75 -5.00 1.80 7.19
N ALA A 76 -5.90 2.48 7.91
CA ALA A 76 -6.03 2.34 9.35
C ALA A 76 -6.29 0.88 9.76
N GLY A 77 -5.48 0.37 10.67
CA GLY A 77 -5.56 -1.02 11.15
C GLY A 77 -5.26 -2.10 10.11
N ALA A 78 -4.80 -1.75 8.91
CA ALA A 78 -4.46 -2.75 7.89
C ALA A 78 -3.23 -3.57 8.30
N SER A 79 -3.21 -4.84 7.88
CA SER A 79 -2.03 -5.68 8.00
C SER A 79 -1.21 -5.59 6.72
N MET A 80 0.03 -5.13 6.80
CA MET A 80 0.93 -4.95 5.64
C MET A 80 2.28 -5.64 5.88
N LYS A 81 2.29 -6.78 6.60
CA LYS A 81 3.53 -7.45 7.00
C LYS A 81 4.26 -7.93 5.75
N LYS A 82 5.58 -7.75 5.71
CA LYS A 82 6.44 -8.15 4.59
C LYS A 82 6.01 -7.58 3.22
N SER A 83 5.17 -6.54 3.20
CA SER A 83 4.79 -5.87 1.95
C SER A 83 5.97 -5.08 1.37
N THR A 84 5.89 -4.76 0.07
CA THR A 84 6.90 -3.97 -0.63
C THR A 84 6.32 -2.62 -1.06
N LEU A 85 6.87 -1.52 -0.55
CA LEU A 85 6.47 -0.14 -0.87
C LEU A 85 7.57 0.64 -1.60
N HIS A 86 8.24 0.00 -2.57
CA HIS A 86 9.31 0.63 -3.33
C HIS A 86 8.78 1.83 -4.14
N ARG A 87 9.26 3.05 -3.85
CA ARG A 87 8.81 4.30 -4.50
C ARG A 87 7.30 4.53 -4.43
N ALA A 88 6.60 3.90 -3.50
CA ALA A 88 5.18 4.15 -3.28
C ALA A 88 4.98 5.57 -2.75
N ASN A 89 3.90 6.22 -3.18
CA ASN A 89 3.51 7.53 -2.67
C ASN A 89 2.30 7.39 -1.75
N CYS A 90 2.54 7.41 -0.45
CA CYS A 90 1.53 7.37 0.61
C CYS A 90 1.33 8.74 1.26
N SER A 91 1.59 9.84 0.53
CA SER A 91 1.44 11.17 1.09
C SER A 91 0.01 11.44 1.57
N GLY A 92 -0.13 11.92 2.81
CA GLY A 92 -1.42 12.18 3.43
C GLY A 92 -2.26 10.94 3.73
N ALA A 93 -1.71 9.72 3.58
CA ALA A 93 -2.43 8.50 3.92
C ALA A 93 -2.59 8.34 5.44
N ASP A 94 -3.65 7.66 5.86
CA ASP A 94 -3.84 7.26 7.24
C ASP A 94 -3.27 5.87 7.47
N LEU A 95 -2.14 5.75 8.17
CA LEU A 95 -1.51 4.51 8.56
C LEU A 95 -1.65 4.25 10.06
N THR A 96 -2.70 4.80 10.71
CA THR A 96 -2.97 4.57 12.13
C THR A 96 -3.07 3.08 12.43
N ASP A 97 -2.32 2.60 13.41
CA ASP A 97 -2.28 1.19 13.84
C ASP A 97 -1.97 0.17 12.72
N VAL A 98 -1.34 0.61 11.61
CA VAL A 98 -0.95 -0.30 10.52
C VAL A 98 0.18 -1.23 10.98
N ASP A 99 0.14 -2.50 10.56
CA ASP A 99 1.21 -3.45 10.83
C ASP A 99 2.16 -3.60 9.64
N LEU A 100 3.29 -2.89 9.68
CA LEU A 100 4.34 -2.90 8.65
C LEU A 100 5.53 -3.81 9.03
N ARG A 101 5.33 -4.79 9.91
CA ARG A 101 6.41 -5.68 10.33
C ARG A 101 7.08 -6.39 9.16
N GLY A 102 8.40 -6.24 9.05
CA GLY A 102 9.19 -6.83 7.96
C GLY A 102 8.94 -6.21 6.58
N ALA A 103 8.15 -5.15 6.46
CA ALA A 103 7.90 -4.49 5.20
C ALA A 103 9.16 -3.78 4.67
N THR A 104 9.24 -3.58 3.35
CA THR A 104 10.33 -2.84 2.71
C THR A 104 9.84 -1.50 2.19
N LEU A 105 10.34 -0.42 2.79
CA LEU A 105 10.03 0.96 2.41
C LEU A 105 11.29 1.61 1.81
N TYR A 106 11.56 1.33 0.53
CA TYR A 106 12.66 1.95 -0.21
C TYR A 106 12.15 3.15 -1.02
N ARG A 107 12.63 4.36 -0.71
CA ARG A 107 12.17 5.63 -1.34
C ARG A 107 10.65 5.86 -1.24
N CYS A 108 10.00 5.30 -0.23
CA CYS A 108 8.57 5.53 0.02
C CYS A 108 8.36 6.96 0.54
N VAL A 109 7.27 7.59 0.12
CA VAL A 109 6.88 8.94 0.56
C VAL A 109 5.71 8.84 1.53
N LEU A 110 5.94 9.27 2.77
CA LEU A 110 4.98 9.34 3.88
C LEU A 110 4.74 10.79 4.34
N ARG A 111 5.07 11.80 3.53
CA ARG A 111 4.82 13.21 3.89
C ARG A 111 3.33 13.42 4.21
N ASP A 112 3.05 14.16 5.26
CA ASP A 112 1.69 14.44 5.76
C ASP A 112 0.87 13.20 6.17
N ALA A 113 1.47 12.02 6.20
CA ALA A 113 0.78 10.79 6.58
C ALA A 113 0.63 10.69 8.11
N THR A 114 -0.48 10.11 8.57
CA THR A 114 -0.66 9.74 9.97
C THR A 114 -0.02 8.38 10.21
N ILE A 115 0.89 8.26 11.17
CA ILE A 115 1.58 6.98 11.49
C ILE A 115 1.48 6.62 12.98
N THR A 116 0.50 7.17 13.68
CA THR A 116 0.25 6.89 15.09
C THR A 116 0.01 5.38 15.28
N GLY A 117 0.76 4.73 16.17
CA GLY A 117 0.62 3.30 16.44
C GLY A 117 1.14 2.37 15.33
N ALA A 118 1.63 2.91 14.20
CA ALA A 118 2.18 2.11 13.11
C ALA A 118 3.39 1.27 13.56
N ASN A 119 3.38 -0.02 13.23
CA ASN A 119 4.41 -0.96 13.66
C ASN A 119 5.45 -1.19 12.56
N PHE A 120 6.61 -0.56 12.69
CA PHE A 120 7.74 -0.72 11.76
C PHE A 120 8.79 -1.76 12.23
N LYS A 121 8.48 -2.65 13.18
CA LYS A 121 9.46 -3.61 13.70
C LYS A 121 10.00 -4.50 12.57
N ALA A 122 11.33 -4.60 12.46
CA ALA A 122 12.04 -5.31 11.41
C ALA A 122 11.76 -4.82 9.97
N ALA A 123 11.11 -3.66 9.81
CA ALA A 123 10.95 -3.05 8.50
C ALA A 123 12.29 -2.50 7.98
N SER A 124 12.51 -2.60 6.67
CA SER A 124 13.66 -2.00 6.01
C SER A 124 13.30 -0.58 5.57
N LEU A 125 13.88 0.42 6.24
CA LEU A 125 13.57 1.85 6.08
C LEU A 125 14.73 2.58 5.41
N PHE A 126 14.68 2.75 4.08
CA PHE A 126 15.76 3.39 3.32
C PHE A 126 15.27 4.49 2.39
N LYS A 127 15.78 5.71 2.59
CA LYS A 127 15.36 6.93 1.86
C LYS A 127 13.86 7.22 1.95
N VAL A 128 13.22 6.83 3.05
CA VAL A 128 11.82 7.17 3.33
C VAL A 128 11.70 8.66 3.61
N ALA A 129 10.72 9.32 2.99
CA ALA A 129 10.38 10.71 3.30
C ALA A 129 9.26 10.71 4.35
N TRP A 130 9.60 10.97 5.61
CA TRP A 130 8.70 10.90 6.75
C TRP A 130 7.76 12.11 6.85
N PRO A 131 6.64 12.00 7.59
CA PRO A 131 5.86 13.17 8.00
C PRO A 131 6.72 14.12 8.84
N GLU A 132 6.40 15.41 8.81
CA GLU A 132 7.12 16.41 9.61
C GLU A 132 6.87 16.18 11.11
N GLY A 133 7.91 16.40 11.93
CA GLY A 133 7.81 16.30 13.38
C GLY A 133 7.73 14.89 13.96
N VAL A 134 7.86 13.84 13.14
CA VAL A 134 7.88 12.45 13.63
C VAL A 134 9.30 12.02 13.97
N ASP A 135 9.48 11.42 15.14
CA ASP A 135 10.69 10.67 15.45
C ASP A 135 10.79 9.45 14.55
N VAL A 136 11.84 9.40 13.75
CA VAL A 136 12.01 8.35 12.74
C VAL A 136 12.33 7.05 13.49
N PRO A 137 11.59 5.94 13.24
CA PRO A 137 11.93 4.67 13.84
C PRO A 137 13.39 4.36 13.54
N SER A 138 14.21 4.31 14.61
CA SER A 138 15.66 4.18 14.50
C SER A 138 15.97 3.01 13.57
N ARG A 139 16.78 3.27 12.53
CA ARG A 139 17.35 2.21 11.70
C ARG A 139 17.99 1.20 12.65
N GLY A 140 17.39 0.02 12.78
CA GLY A 140 18.03 -1.11 13.46
C GLY A 140 19.37 -1.44 12.81
#